data_AF-A0A6H0HAK5-F1
#
_entry.id   AF-A0A6H0HAK5-F1
#
_cell.length_a   1.000
_cell.length_b   1.000
_cell.length_c   1.000
_cell.angle_alpha   90.00
_cell.angle_beta   90.00
_cell.angle_gamma   90.00
#
_symmetry.space_group_name_H-M   'P 1'
#
loop_
_entity.id
_entity.type
_entity.pdbx_description
1 polymer ?
#
loop_
_entity_poly.entity_id
_entity_poly.type
_entity_poly.pdbx_seq_one_letter_code
_entity_poly.pdbx_strand_id
1 'polypeptide(L)' 'MKTMKLGDFAFFYHTGKEKVIFGVVEVFKEHYHVNGSGFGLIDVKFSKPLLNQVTLSDIKRNPL' A
#
# COMPACT_ATOMS: atom_id res chain seq x y z
N MET A 1 8.90 4.06 -2.01
CA MET A 1 9.60 3.29 -0.94
C MET A 1 10.77 4.06 -0.35
N LYS A 2 11.78 4.50 -1.12
CA LYS A 2 12.97 5.22 -0.57
C LYS A 2 12.68 6.45 0.28
N THR A 3 11.60 7.18 -0.02
CA THR A 3 11.21 8.42 0.67
C THR A 3 10.15 8.21 1.75
N MET A 4 9.62 6.98 1.90
CA MET A 4 8.58 6.69 2.89
C MET A 4 9.17 6.69 4.30
N LYS A 5 8.39 7.19 5.25
CA LYS A 5 8.76 7.41 6.65
C LYS A 5 7.95 6.54 7.60
N LEU A 6 8.51 6.26 8.77
CA LEU A 6 7.80 5.56 9.84
C LEU A 6 6.49 6.31 10.14
N GLY A 7 5.37 5.59 10.12
CA GLY A 7 4.03 6.18 10.32
C GLY A 7 3.34 6.67 9.05
N ASP A 8 3.99 6.65 7.88
CA ASP A 8 3.31 6.94 6.61
C ASP A 8 2.23 5.89 6.33
N PHE A 9 1.09 6.34 5.78
CA PHE A 9 0.01 5.45 5.37
C PHE A 9 0.02 5.19 3.86
N ALA A 10 -0.36 3.98 3.46
CA ALA A 10 -0.58 3.61 2.07
C ALA A 10 -1.80 2.70 1.91
N PHE A 11 -2.39 2.69 0.71
CA PHE A 11 -3.51 1.80 0.41
C PHE A 11 -3.05 0.35 0.20
N PHE A 12 -3.77 -0.57 0.82
CA PHE A 12 -3.61 -2.00 0.58
C PHE A 12 -4.48 -2.43 -0.59
N TYR A 13 -3.85 -2.67 -1.73
CA TYR A 13 -4.52 -2.89 -3.02
C TYR A 13 -4.39 -4.34 -3.48
N HIS A 14 -5.52 -4.98 -3.75
CA HIS A 14 -5.58 -6.33 -4.33
C HIS A 14 -5.61 -6.25 -5.85
N THR A 15 -4.71 -6.97 -6.51
CA THR A 15 -4.59 -7.05 -7.98
C THR A 15 -5.23 -8.30 -8.58
N GLY A 16 -6.07 -9.01 -7.80
CA GLY A 16 -6.69 -10.27 -8.21
C GLY A 16 -7.74 -10.11 -9.32
N LYS A 17 -8.73 -11.02 -9.35
CA LYS A 17 -9.84 -10.96 -10.33
C LYS A 17 -10.57 -9.61 -10.28
N GLU A 18 -10.76 -9.08 -9.08
CA GLU A 18 -11.25 -7.73 -8.86
C GLU A 18 -10.13 -6.85 -8.31
N LYS A 19 -9.98 -5.67 -8.93
CA LYS A 19 -8.98 -4.66 -8.57
C LYS A 19 -9.58 -3.71 -7.56
N VAL A 20 -9.14 -3.80 -6.31
CA VAL A 20 -9.82 -3.14 -5.19
C VAL A 20 -8.84 -2.68 -4.12
N ILE A 21 -9.10 -1.50 -3.56
CA ILE A 21 -8.47 -1.04 -2.32
C ILE A 21 -9.25 -1.65 -1.16
N PHE A 22 -8.61 -2.57 -0.44
CA PHE A 22 -9.22 -3.31 0.66
C PHE A 22 -9.03 -2.61 2.03
N GLY A 23 -7.94 -1.88 2.21
CA GLY A 23 -7.55 -1.34 3.51
C GLY A 23 -6.43 -0.34 3.43
N VAL A 24 -5.89 -0.02 4.60
CA VAL A 24 -4.73 0.87 4.77
C VAL A 24 -3.64 0.11 5.54
N VAL A 25 -2.41 0.27 5.09
CA VAL A 25 -1.20 -0.15 5.79
C VAL A 25 -0.43 1.07 6.30
N GLU A 26 0.35 0.87 7.36
CA GLU A 26 1.26 1.86 7.93
C GLU A 26 2.70 1.37 7.77
N VAL A 27 3.62 2.27 7.41
CA VAL A 27 5.05 1.97 7.35
C VAL A 27 5.58 1.76 8.76
N PHE A 28 6.07 0.54 9.03
CA PHE A 28 6.64 0.13 10.30
C PHE A 28 8.18 0.13 10.29
N LYS A 29 8.80 0.05 9.11
CA LYS A 29 10.25 0.20 8.94
C LYS A 29 10.56 0.93 7.64
N GLU A 30 11.37 1.98 7.75
CA GLU A 30 11.85 2.74 6.60
C GLU A 30 12.73 1.90 5.67
N HIS A 31 13.02 2.46 4.50
CA HIS A 31 13.72 1.77 3.42
C HIS A 31 15.08 1.18 3.85
N TYR A 32 15.27 -0.12 3.61
CA TYR A 32 16.53 -0.82 3.85
C TYR A 32 16.87 -1.80 2.72
N HIS A 33 18.12 -2.26 2.66
CA HIS A 33 18.56 -3.30 1.71
C HIS A 33 18.82 -4.62 2.44
N VAL A 34 18.57 -5.73 1.76
CA VAL A 34 18.99 -7.06 2.22
C VAL A 34 20.23 -7.45 1.41
N ASN A 35 21.21 -8.07 2.06
CA ASN A 35 22.44 -8.46 1.37
C ASN A 35 22.14 -9.32 0.14
N GLY A 36 22.67 -8.92 -1.01
CA GLY A 36 22.45 -9.59 -2.29
C GLY A 36 21.18 -9.18 -3.04
N SER A 37 20.31 -8.30 -2.49
CA SER A 37 19.15 -7.79 -3.25
C SER A 37 19.52 -6.58 -4.10
N GLY A 38 19.07 -6.57 -5.36
CA GLY A 38 19.19 -5.41 -6.26
C GLY A 38 18.17 -4.28 -5.98
N PHE A 39 17.33 -4.45 -4.96
CA PHE A 39 16.25 -3.53 -4.60
C PHE A 39 16.14 -3.40 -3.08
N GLY A 40 15.62 -2.28 -2.60
CA GLY A 40 15.32 -2.07 -1.19
C GLY A 40 13.87 -2.39 -0.83
N LEU A 41 13.66 -2.62 0.46
CA LEU A 41 12.41 -3.04 1.07
C LEU A 41 11.97 -2.02 2.12
N ILE A 42 10.69 -2.05 2.47
CA ILE A 42 10.12 -1.44 3.67
C ILE A 42 9.31 -2.52 4.38
N ASP A 43 9.14 -2.39 5.70
CA ASP A 43 8.16 -3.21 6.42
C ASP A 43 6.91 -2.36 6.65
N VAL A 44 5.74 -2.97 6.44
CA VAL A 44 4.45 -2.35 6.70
C VAL A 44 3.61 -3.22 7.62
N LYS A 45 2.73 -2.60 8.39
CA LYS A 45 1.72 -3.28 9.20
C LYS A 45 0.33 -2.97 8.66
N PHE A 46 -0.54 -3.97 8.66
CA PHE A 46 -1.95 -3.74 8.35
C PHE A 46 -2.57 -2.87 9.45
N SER A 47 -3.06 -1.69 9.08
CA SER A 47 -3.62 -0.73 10.03
C SER A 47 -5.11 -0.98 10.21
N LYS A 48 -5.89 -0.92 9.13
CA LYS A 48 -7.34 -1.15 9.16
C LYS A 48 -7.93 -1.51 7.79
N PRO A 49 -9.04 -2.28 7.75
CA PRO A 49 -9.82 -2.43 6.53
C PRO A 49 -10.61 -1.14 6.23
N LEU A 50 -10.98 -0.95 4.96
CA LEU A 50 -11.99 0.05 4.59
C LEU A 50 -13.39 -0.55 4.76
N LEU A 51 -14.29 0.20 5.38
CA LEU A 51 -15.71 -0.21 5.50
C LEU A 51 -16.36 -0.35 4.12
N ASN A 52 -16.06 0.61 3.22
CA ASN A 52 -16.45 0.58 1.82
C ASN A 52 -15.18 0.38 1.00
N GLN A 53 -15.02 -0.82 0.44
CA GLN A 53 -13.92 -1.09 -0.48
C GLN A 53 -14.08 -0.26 -1.76
N VAL A 54 -12.97 0.21 -2.31
CA VAL A 54 -12.97 1.10 -3.47
C VAL A 54 -12.39 0.35 -4.67
N THR A 55 -13.20 0.08 -5.69
CA THR A 55 -12.74 -0.62 -6.89
C THR A 55 -11.98 0.32 -7.83
N LEU A 56 -11.14 -0.23 -8.70
CA LEU A 56 -10.52 0.55 -9.78
C LEU A 56 -11.56 1.25 -10.67
N SER A 57 -12.72 0.61 -10.87
CA SER A 57 -13.82 1.17 -11.64
C SER A 57 -14.43 2.40 -10.95
N ASP A 58 -14.55 2.40 -9.61
CA ASP A 58 -14.99 3.58 -8.85
C ASP A 58 -14.02 4.74 -9.02
N ILE A 59 -12.71 4.48 -8.87
CA ILE A 59 -11.66 5.50 -9.01
C ILE A 59 -11.71 6.13 -10.40
N LYS A 60 -11.83 5.31 -11.46
CA LYS A 60 -11.89 5.80 -12.84
C LYS A 60 -13.15 6.59 -13.18
N ARG A 61 -14.26 6.34 -12.47
CA ARG A 61 -15.51 7.10 -12.65
C ARG A 61 -15.48 8.48 -11.98
N ASN A 62 -14.51 8.73 -11.10
CA ASN A 62 -14.35 9.99 -10.41
C ASN A 62 -12.96 10.61 -10.69
N PRO A 63 -12.67 11.03 -11.94
CA PRO A 63 -11.44 11.74 -12.25
C PRO A 63 -11.42 13.13 -11.59
N LEU A 64 -10.22 13.59 -11.21
CA LEU A 64 -9.98 14.94 -10.69
C LEU A 64 -9.98 15.97 -11.82
#